data_AF-A0A1B7WNZ4-F1
#
_entry.id   AF-A0A1B7WNZ4-F1
#
_cell.length_a   1.000
_cell.length_b   1.000
_cell.length_c   1.000
_cell.angle_alpha   90.00
_cell.angle_beta   90.00
_cell.angle_gamma   90.00
#
_symmetry.space_group_name_H-M   'P 1'
#
loop_
_entity.id
_entity.type
_entity.pdbx_description
1 polymer ?
#
loop_
_entity_poly.entity_id
_entity_poly.type
_entity_poly.pdbx_seq_one_letter_code
_entity_poly.pdbx_strand_id
1 'polypeptide(L)' 'MGKKDDIKQIDAIAREFGMLGKERKAFGRFLEQEKTNGYGGTLNDRGDFTYPELRQKAKEFLEDINYDS' A
#
# COMPACT_ATOMS: atom_id res chain seq x y z
N MET A 1 -2.62 -3.22 -18.02
CA MET A 1 -1.15 -3.06 -17.91
C MET A 1 -0.89 -2.30 -16.61
N GLY A 2 -0.22 -2.89 -15.62
CA GLY A 2 0.04 -2.21 -14.32
C GLY A 2 0.74 -3.09 -13.28
N LYS A 3 0.33 -4.37 -13.18
CA LYS A 3 0.78 -5.32 -12.13
C LYS A 3 2.29 -5.37 -11.86
N LYS A 4 3.17 -5.17 -12.85
CA LYS A 4 4.62 -5.24 -12.64
C LYS A 4 5.18 -4.00 -11.95
N ASP A 5 4.67 -2.81 -12.26
CA ASP A 5 5.12 -1.56 -11.66
C ASP A 5 4.52 -1.38 -10.26
N ASP A 6 3.26 -1.80 -10.07
CA ASP A 6 2.61 -1.84 -8.75
C ASP A 6 3.40 -2.70 -7.75
N ILE A 7 3.83 -3.90 -8.18
CA ILE A 7 4.62 -4.81 -7.34
C ILE A 7 5.97 -4.20 -6.98
N LYS A 8 6.61 -3.45 -7.89
CA LYS A 8 7.88 -2.79 -7.61
C LYS A 8 7.72 -1.63 -6.62
N GLN A 9 6.66 -0.84 -6.76
CA GLN A 9 6.37 0.25 -5.84
C GLN A 9 6.03 -0.28 -4.44
N ILE A 10 5.22 -1.33 -4.36
CA ILE A 10 4.92 -2.01 -3.08
C ILE A 10 6.20 -2.59 -2.46
N ASP A 11 7.09 -3.18 -3.26
CA ASP A 11 8.37 -3.70 -2.74
C ASP A 11 9.30 -2.59 -2.23
N ALA A 12 9.36 -1.47 -2.94
CA ALA A 12 10.13 -0.29 -2.52
C ALA A 12 9.59 0.31 -1.22
N ILE A 13 8.27 0.48 -1.11
CA ILE A 13 7.61 0.96 0.11
C ILE A 13 7.83 -0.03 1.25
N ALA A 14 7.62 -1.33 1.02
CA ALA A 14 7.86 -2.35 2.04
C ALA A 14 9.29 -2.29 2.58
N ARG A 15 10.28 -2.07 1.70
CA ARG A 15 11.68 -1.87 2.10
C ARG A 15 11.90 -0.56 2.87
N GLU A 16 11.30 0.55 2.42
CA GLU A 16 11.42 1.86 3.07
C GLU A 16 10.91 1.83 4.52
N PHE A 17 9.85 1.08 4.76
CA PHE A 17 9.21 0.96 6.07
C PHE A 17 9.61 -0.29 6.86
N GLY A 18 10.53 -1.11 6.35
CA GLY A 18 10.99 -2.32 7.03
C GLY A 18 9.95 -3.44 7.11
N MET A 19 8.90 -3.41 6.29
CA MET A 19 7.86 -4.45 6.22
C MET A 19 8.45 -5.73 5.61
N LEU A 20 8.54 -6.80 6.40
CA LEU A 20 9.11 -8.06 5.94
C LEU A 20 8.03 -9.12 5.71
N GLY A 21 8.11 -9.80 4.55
CA GLY A 21 7.39 -11.05 4.25
C GLY A 21 5.87 -11.01 4.46
N LYS A 22 5.43 -11.22 5.71
CA LYS A 22 4.02 -11.20 6.12
C LYS A 22 3.43 -9.78 6.07
N GLU A 23 4.14 -8.78 6.56
CA GLU A 23 3.68 -7.38 6.56
C GLU A 23 3.54 -6.85 5.14
N ARG A 24 4.49 -7.15 4.26
CA ARG A 24 4.39 -6.82 2.83
C ARG A 24 3.14 -7.42 2.18
N LYS A 25 2.83 -8.69 2.48
CA LYS A 25 1.64 -9.36 1.95
C LYS A 25 0.35 -8.76 2.52
N ALA A 26 0.34 -8.47 3.82
CA ALA A 26 -0.78 -7.84 4.49
C ALA A 26 -1.01 -6.41 3.97
N PHE A 27 0.05 -5.65 3.74
CA PHE A 27 0.00 -4.32 3.14
C PHE A 27 -0.60 -4.36 1.72
N GLY A 28 -0.21 -5.34 0.90
CA GLY A 28 -0.83 -5.55 -0.42
C GLY A 28 -2.34 -5.80 -0.33
N ARG A 29 -2.78 -6.62 0.62
CA ARG A 29 -4.21 -6.89 0.86
C ARG A 29 -4.95 -5.66 1.38
N PHE A 30 -4.34 -4.90 2.28
CA PHE A 30 -4.88 -3.63 2.77
C PHE A 30 -5.16 -2.67 1.62
N LEU A 31 -4.22 -2.51 0.68
CA LEU A 31 -4.43 -1.66 -0.50
C LEU A 31 -5.59 -2.16 -1.40
N GLU A 32 -5.73 -3.47 -1.59
CA GLU A 32 -6.86 -4.04 -2.35
C GLU A 32 -8.20 -3.82 -1.64
N GLN A 33 -8.22 -3.93 -0.31
CA GLN A 33 -9.39 -3.64 0.52
C GLN A 33 -9.79 -2.16 0.40
N GLU A 34 -8.83 -1.24 0.49
CA GLU A 34 -9.06 0.20 0.34
C GLU A 34 -9.64 0.53 -1.04
N LYS A 35 -9.08 -0.05 -2.13
CA LYS A 35 -9.65 0.09 -3.48
C LYS A 35 -11.08 -0.43 -3.56
N THR A 36 -11.37 -1.57 -2.90
CA THR A 36 -12.71 -2.17 -2.88
C THR A 36 -13.72 -1.29 -2.12
N ASN A 37 -13.27 -0.62 -1.06
CA ASN A 37 -14.07 0.32 -0.28
C ASN A 37 -14.27 1.68 -0.98
N GLY A 38 -13.69 1.88 -2.16
CA GLY A 38 -13.77 3.13 -2.93
C GLY A 38 -12.66 4.14 -2.61
N TYR A 39 -11.73 3.80 -1.70
CA TYR A 39 -10.54 4.59 -1.41
C TYR A 39 -9.40 4.21 -2.36
N GLY A 40 -9.63 4.40 -3.66
CA GLY A 40 -8.60 4.24 -4.69
C GLY A 40 -7.62 5.41 -4.73
N GLY A 41 -6.60 5.33 -5.61
CA GLY A 41 -5.72 6.46 -5.83
C GLY A 41 -6.49 7.63 -6.44
N THR A 42 -6.39 8.78 -5.81
CA THR A 42 -7.09 10.02 -6.16
C THR A 42 -6.26 10.92 -7.07
N LEU A 43 -4.96 10.66 -7.14
CA LEU A 43 -3.99 11.51 -7.84
C LEU A 43 -3.79 11.16 -9.32
N ASN A 44 -4.51 10.17 -9.86
CA ASN A 44 -4.50 9.90 -11.30
C ASN A 44 -5.88 9.48 -11.83
N ASP A 45 -6.09 9.68 -13.13
CA ASP A 45 -7.32 9.30 -13.83
C ASP A 45 -7.53 7.77 -13.93
N ARG A 46 -6.57 6.96 -13.44
CA ARG A 46 -6.63 5.49 -13.48
C ARG A 46 -7.19 4.89 -12.18
N GLY A 47 -7.31 5.69 -11.11
CA GLY A 47 -7.72 5.19 -9.80
C GLY A 47 -6.66 4.37 -9.07
N ASP A 48 -5.42 4.36 -9.56
CA ASP A 48 -4.31 3.62 -8.97
C ASP A 48 -3.56 4.47 -7.95
N PHE A 49 -3.15 3.87 -6.83
CA PHE A 49 -2.34 4.58 -5.86
C PHE A 49 -1.00 4.99 -6.47
N THR A 50 -0.72 6.28 -6.42
CA THR A 50 0.61 6.80 -6.72
C THR A 50 1.60 6.47 -5.61
N TYR A 51 2.90 6.57 -5.89
CA TYR A 51 3.93 6.31 -4.87
C TYR A 51 3.74 7.12 -3.56
N PRO A 52 3.41 8.42 -3.59
CA PRO A 52 3.09 9.17 -2.38
C PRO A 52 1.87 8.63 -1.61
N GLU A 53 0.82 8.20 -2.30
CA GLU A 53 -0.38 7.62 -1.66
C GLU A 53 -0.06 6.26 -1.04
N LEU A 54 0.73 5.42 -1.73
CA LEU A 54 1.23 4.16 -1.18
C LEU A 54 2.06 4.40 0.09
N ARG A 55 2.87 5.45 0.12
CA ARG A 55 3.68 5.83 1.29
C ARG A 55 2.82 6.30 2.47
N GLN A 56 1.74 7.02 2.20
CA GLN A 56 0.78 7.41 3.24
C GLN A 56 0.04 6.20 3.79
N LYS A 57 -0.48 5.35 2.89
CA LYS A 57 -1.17 4.10 3.27
C LYS A 57 -0.28 3.14 4.05
N ALA A 58 1.02 3.10 3.75
CA ALA A 58 1.99 2.32 4.51
C ALA A 58 2.14 2.80 5.95
N LYS A 59 2.07 4.12 6.19
CA LYS A 59 2.05 4.68 7.55
C LYS A 59 0.77 4.31 8.28
N GLU A 60 -0.39 4.54 7.65
CA GLU A 60 -1.70 4.17 8.21
C GLU A 60 -1.73 2.69 8.60
N PHE A 61 -1.25 1.81 7.72
CA PHE A 61 -1.16 0.37 7.95
C PHE A 61 -0.25 0.00 9.15
N LEU A 62 0.90 0.66 9.29
CA LEU A 62 1.81 0.40 10.41
C LEU A 62 1.33 1.00 11.73
N GLU A 63 0.65 2.14 11.68
CA GLU A 63 -0.02 2.72 12.86
C GLU A 63 -1.12 1.80 13.36
N ASP A 64 -1.93 1.23 12.46
CA ASP A 64 -2.98 0.26 12.79
C ASP A 64 -2.40 -1.02 13.43
N ILE A 65 -1.30 -1.57 12.87
CA ILE A 65 -0.61 -2.73 13.45
C ILE A 65 0.01 -2.43 14.82
N ASN A 66 0.63 -1.26 14.99
CA ASN A 66 1.29 -0.90 16.25
C ASN A 66 0.31 -0.57 17.38
N TYR A 67 -0.93 -0.18 17.06
CA TYR A 67 -1.95 0.08 18.08
C TYR A 67 -2.52 -1.20 18.72
N ASP A 68 -2.30 -2.35 18.09
CA ASP A 68 -2.77 -3.67 18.55
C ASP A 68 -1.68 -4.45 19.33
N SER A 69 -0.57 -3.78 19.74
CA SER A 69 0.54 -4.35 20.55
C SER A 69 0.61 -3.83 21.97
#